data_AF-A0A2V7GS18-F1
#
_entry.id   AF-A0A2V7GS18-F1
#
_cell.length_a   1.000
_cell.length_b   1.000
_cell.length_c   1.000
_cell.angle_alpha   90.00
_cell.angle_beta   90.00
_cell.angle_gamma   90.00
#
_symmetry.space_group_name_H-M   'P 1'
#
loop_
_entity.id
_entity.type
_entity.pdbx_description
1 polymer ?
#
loop_
_entity_poly.entity_id
_entity_poly.type
_entity_poly.pdbx_seq_one_letter_code
_entity_poly.pdbx_strand_id
1 'polypeptide(L)'
;MRDSAPHRLTERRQAILRQTSAALRGRPVTLWRVAKGIAVAEVTSRPTPARDMTESDVAAALRTWGLTADDRSLWVVCRPEPSRWHVARVRSDLPQPPPAGIERRSPERLTLELGGLSLGALERLWAAADQATVYLCGSLALLEACVERVREMRGLTTTNRAHLLADLAVVADSIQGALDAA
;
A
#
# COMPACT_ATOMS: atom_id res chain seq x y z
N MET A 1 14.25 -15.03 -4.24
CA MET A 1 13.50 -13.93 -4.87
C MET A 1 12.44 -13.37 -3.90
N ARG A 2 12.86 -12.88 -2.71
CA ARG A 2 11.96 -12.42 -1.63
C ARG A 2 12.00 -10.90 -1.39
N ASP A 3 12.89 -10.17 -2.06
CA ASP A 3 13.08 -8.72 -1.88
C ASP A 3 12.16 -7.84 -2.76
N SER A 4 11.26 -8.43 -3.55
CA SER A 4 10.58 -7.70 -4.63
C SER A 4 9.29 -6.99 -4.20
N ALA A 5 8.56 -7.50 -3.22
CA ALA A 5 7.25 -6.97 -2.82
C ALA A 5 7.32 -5.55 -2.21
N PRO A 6 8.10 -5.29 -1.14
CA PRO A 6 8.18 -3.95 -0.55
C PRO A 6 8.82 -2.93 -1.51
N HIS A 7 9.73 -3.40 -2.36
CA HIS A 7 10.34 -2.56 -3.40
C HIS A 7 9.32 -2.14 -4.45
N ARG A 8 8.52 -3.07 -4.99
CA ARG A 8 7.43 -2.80 -5.94
C ARG A 8 6.39 -1.81 -5.36
N LEU A 9 6.02 -1.95 -4.09
CA LEU A 9 5.10 -1.00 -3.44
C LEU A 9 5.72 0.40 -3.34
N THR A 10 7.00 0.49 -2.98
CA THR A 10 7.74 1.75 -2.90
C THR A 10 7.82 2.43 -4.28
N GLU A 11 8.14 1.68 -5.33
CA GLU A 11 8.18 2.18 -6.71
C GLU A 11 6.81 2.70 -7.17
N ARG A 12 5.73 1.97 -6.88
CA ARG A 12 4.35 2.37 -7.23
C ARG A 12 3.91 3.62 -6.46
N ARG A 13 4.21 3.69 -5.15
CA ARG A 13 3.99 4.90 -4.35
C ARG A 13 4.74 6.08 -4.98
N GLN A 14 6.01 5.88 -5.34
CA GLN A 14 6.82 6.92 -5.97
C GLN A 14 6.26 7.37 -7.32
N ALA A 15 5.73 6.44 -8.13
CA ALA A 15 5.11 6.76 -9.40
C ALA A 15 3.86 7.66 -9.23
N ILE A 16 3.01 7.37 -8.25
CA ILE A 16 1.87 8.22 -7.91
C ILE A 16 2.35 9.60 -7.47
N LEU A 17 3.35 9.66 -6.58
CA LEU A 17 3.93 10.94 -6.13
C LEU A 17 4.54 11.74 -7.29
N ARG A 18 5.16 11.10 -8.29
CA ARG A 18 5.67 11.76 -9.51
C ARG A 18 4.54 12.38 -10.32
N GLN A 19 3.42 11.69 -10.48
CA GLN A 19 2.25 12.23 -11.17
C GLN A 19 1.62 13.40 -10.40
N THR A 20 1.48 13.28 -9.08
CA THR A 20 1.00 14.38 -8.22
C THR A 20 1.94 15.58 -8.31
N SER A 21 3.26 15.35 -8.28
CA SER A 21 4.30 16.36 -8.47
C SER A 21 4.17 17.06 -9.83
N ALA A 22 3.94 16.31 -10.92
CA ALA A 22 3.75 16.89 -12.25
C ALA A 22 2.51 17.81 -12.29
N ALA A 23 1.38 17.39 -11.70
CA ALA A 23 0.18 18.20 -11.58
C ALA A 23 0.40 19.46 -10.71
N LEU A 24 1.32 19.41 -9.75
CA LEU A 24 1.78 20.54 -8.95
C LEU A 24 2.94 21.32 -9.60
N ARG A 25 3.04 21.33 -10.93
CA ARG A 25 4.06 22.06 -11.70
C ARG A 25 5.49 21.64 -11.36
N GLY A 26 5.69 20.35 -11.11
CA GLY A 26 6.98 19.75 -10.77
C GLY A 26 7.43 19.95 -9.32
N ARG A 27 6.60 20.53 -8.44
CA ARG A 27 6.95 20.74 -7.02
C ARG A 27 7.13 19.40 -6.30
N PRO A 28 8.18 19.24 -5.46
CA PRO A 28 8.41 18.00 -4.73
C PRO A 28 7.21 17.60 -3.86
N VAL A 29 6.87 16.32 -3.89
CA VAL A 29 5.80 15.74 -3.07
C VAL A 29 6.37 14.54 -2.32
N THR A 30 6.17 14.52 -1.02
CA THR A 30 6.71 13.47 -0.15
C THR A 30 5.58 12.80 0.62
N LEU A 31 5.64 11.48 0.71
CA LEU A 31 4.81 10.65 1.56
C LEU A 31 5.48 10.52 2.93
N TRP A 32 4.74 10.84 3.97
CA TRP A 32 5.17 10.82 5.35
C TRP A 32 4.31 9.85 6.16
N ARG A 33 4.92 9.10 7.08
CA ARG A 33 4.23 8.30 8.08
C ARG A 33 4.38 8.95 9.44
N VAL A 34 3.27 9.17 10.13
CA VAL A 34 3.31 9.56 11.54
C VAL A 34 3.48 8.32 12.39
N ALA A 35 4.50 8.29 13.25
CA ALA A 35 4.76 7.23 14.20
C ALA A 35 5.22 7.85 15.52
N LYS A 36 4.57 7.50 16.63
CA LYS A 36 4.93 7.98 17.99
C LYS A 36 5.07 9.52 18.08
N GLY A 37 4.21 10.24 17.35
CA GLY A 37 4.18 11.71 17.35
C GLY A 37 5.25 12.39 16.49
N ILE A 38 6.03 11.63 15.72
CA ILE A 38 7.03 12.11 14.75
C ILE A 38 6.56 11.73 13.35
N ALA A 39 6.82 12.56 12.34
CA ALA A 39 6.51 12.24 10.95
C ALA A 39 7.80 11.85 10.23
N VAL A 40 7.88 10.63 9.69
CA VAL A 40 9.05 10.11 8.97
C VAL A 40 8.76 10.06 7.48
N ALA A 41 9.68 10.56 6.65
CA ALA A 41 9.53 10.52 5.19
C ALA A 41 9.75 9.08 4.68
N GLU A 42 8.78 8.52 3.95
CA GLU A 42 8.90 7.17 3.38
C GLU A 42 9.36 7.20 1.93
N VAL A 43 8.72 8.05 1.12
CA VAL A 43 8.91 8.08 -0.33
C VAL A 43 8.76 9.51 -0.80
N THR A 44 9.57 9.92 -1.78
CA THR A 44 9.48 11.25 -2.38
C THR A 44 9.44 11.18 -3.91
N SER A 45 8.75 12.12 -4.54
CA SER A 45 8.61 12.20 -5.99
C SER A 45 9.93 12.40 -6.72
N ARG A 46 10.96 12.92 -6.03
CA ARG A 46 12.32 13.12 -6.58
C ARG A 46 13.33 12.23 -5.86
N PRO A 47 14.35 11.69 -6.55
CA PRO A 47 15.36 10.82 -5.92
C PRO A 47 16.28 11.54 -4.93
N THR A 48 16.36 12.88 -4.99
CA THR A 48 17.13 13.68 -4.04
C THR A 48 16.20 14.19 -2.93
N PRO A 49 16.50 13.96 -1.64
CA PRO A 49 15.68 14.52 -0.58
C PRO A 49 15.75 16.05 -0.67
N ALA A 50 14.59 16.70 -0.77
CA ALA A 50 14.51 18.14 -0.55
C ALA A 50 14.97 18.38 0.89
N ARG A 51 16.20 18.89 1.06
CA ARG A 51 16.90 19.15 2.34
C ARG A 51 16.17 20.11 3.29
N ASP A 52 14.97 20.53 2.91
CA ASP A 52 14.26 21.67 3.43
C ASP A 52 13.17 21.29 4.44
N MET A 53 12.81 20.01 4.54
CA MET A 53 11.75 19.54 5.46
C MET A 53 12.30 18.50 6.44
N THR A 54 12.20 18.79 7.73
CA THR A 54 12.56 17.84 8.79
C THR A 54 11.33 17.07 9.29
N GLU A 55 11.57 15.91 9.90
CA GLU A 55 10.55 15.06 10.52
C GLU A 55 9.71 15.79 11.59
N SER A 56 10.35 16.72 12.30
CA SER A 56 9.71 17.48 13.38
C SER A 56 8.74 18.54 12.84
N ASP A 57 9.09 19.20 11.74
CA ASP A 57 8.28 20.30 11.16
C ASP A 57 6.90 19.81 10.70
N VAL A 58 6.86 18.64 10.05
CA VAL A 58 5.62 18.07 9.52
C VAL A 58 4.68 17.65 10.65
N ALA A 59 5.21 16.95 11.66
CA ALA A 59 4.41 16.52 12.81
C ALA A 59 3.88 17.72 13.62
N ALA A 60 4.70 18.76 13.78
CA ALA A 60 4.29 20.00 14.43
C ALA A 60 3.18 20.70 13.62
N ALA A 61 3.33 20.85 12.30
CA ALA A 61 2.33 21.49 11.44
C ALA A 61 0.97 20.78 11.49
N LEU A 62 0.95 19.44 11.43
CA LEU A 62 -0.29 18.65 11.54
C LEU A 62 -1.01 18.88 12.88
N ARG A 63 -0.25 18.92 13.99
CA ARG A 63 -0.79 19.23 15.32
C ARG A 63 -1.36 20.64 15.40
N THR A 64 -0.65 21.64 14.88
CA THR A 64 -1.10 23.04 14.88
C THR A 64 -2.41 23.22 14.12
N TRP A 65 -2.64 22.45 13.06
CA TRP A 65 -3.91 22.48 12.31
C TRP A 65 -5.04 21.63 12.91
N GLY A 66 -4.84 21.08 14.12
CA GLY A 66 -5.86 20.27 14.80
C GLY A 66 -6.18 18.95 14.11
N LEU A 67 -5.31 18.47 13.21
CA LEU A 67 -5.49 17.20 12.54
C LEU A 67 -5.03 16.08 13.47
N THR A 68 -5.95 15.18 13.84
CA THR A 68 -5.61 13.95 14.57
C THR A 68 -4.86 13.01 13.63
N ALA A 69 -3.52 13.09 13.68
CA ALA A 69 -2.66 12.14 13.00
C ALA A 69 -2.55 10.87 13.85
N ASP A 70 -3.43 9.90 13.56
CA ASP A 70 -3.39 8.58 14.19
C ASP A 70 -1.99 7.95 14.03
N ASP A 71 -1.59 7.10 14.97
CA ASP A 71 -0.33 6.36 14.82
C ASP A 71 -0.36 5.53 13.54
N ARG A 72 0.75 5.57 12.79
CA ARG A 72 0.93 4.99 11.45
C ARG A 72 0.10 5.64 10.33
N SER A 73 -0.55 6.76 10.58
CA SER A 73 -1.25 7.50 9.51
C SER A 73 -0.27 8.01 8.45
N LEU A 74 -0.69 7.92 7.18
CA LEU A 74 0.09 8.34 6.02
C LEU A 74 -0.42 9.70 5.51
N TRP A 75 0.51 10.57 5.13
CA TRP A 75 0.24 11.94 4.70
C TRP A 75 1.07 12.30 3.48
N VAL A 76 0.43 12.90 2.48
CA VAL A 76 1.10 13.48 1.33
C VAL A 76 1.37 14.94 1.62
N VAL A 77 2.61 15.38 1.44
CA VAL A 77 3.03 16.74 1.78
C VAL A 77 3.73 17.38 0.58
N CYS A 78 3.37 18.62 0.28
CA CYS A 78 4.05 19.49 -0.66
C CYS A 78 4.25 20.86 0.00
N ARG A 79 5.49 21.34 -0.03
CA ARG A 79 5.85 22.66 0.47
C ARG A 79 6.38 23.51 -0.68
N PRO A 80 5.50 24.21 -1.41
CA PRO A 80 5.92 25.09 -2.50
C PRO A 80 6.87 26.21 -2.07
N GLU A 81 6.67 26.75 -0.87
CA GLU A 81 7.44 27.84 -0.27
C GLU A 81 7.61 27.56 1.24
N PRO A 82 8.66 28.04 1.92
CA PRO A 82 8.91 27.75 3.33
C PRO A 82 7.70 28.01 4.26
N SER A 83 6.92 29.05 3.94
CA SER A 83 5.73 29.48 4.70
C SER A 83 4.41 28.87 4.21
N ARG A 84 4.37 28.25 3.02
CA ARG A 84 3.13 27.73 2.42
C ARG A 84 3.20 26.22 2.32
N TRP A 85 2.37 25.57 3.12
CA TRP A 85 2.30 24.12 3.17
C TRP A 85 0.96 23.63 2.65
N HIS A 86 1.01 22.55 1.88
CA HIS A 86 -0.15 21.76 1.55
C HIS A 86 0.11 20.33 2.01
N VAL A 87 -0.84 19.79 2.77
CA VAL A 87 -0.84 18.37 3.16
C VAL A 87 -2.10 17.71 2.63
N ALA A 88 -2.20 16.38 2.67
CA ALA A 88 -3.44 15.64 2.53
C ALA A 88 -3.26 14.27 3.19
N ARG A 89 -4.31 13.75 3.84
CA ARG A 89 -4.28 12.40 4.41
C ARG A 89 -4.35 11.37 3.28
N VAL A 90 -3.53 10.33 3.35
CA VAL A 90 -3.74 9.11 2.56
C VAL A 90 -4.91 8.37 3.16
N ARG A 91 -5.98 8.23 2.39
CA ARG A 91 -7.26 7.71 2.88
C ARG A 91 -7.98 6.92 1.80
N SER A 92 -9.00 6.18 2.24
CA SER A 92 -9.74 5.27 1.38
C SER A 92 -11.13 5.78 1.02
N ASP A 93 -11.70 6.57 1.91
CA ASP A 93 -12.95 7.29 1.77
C ASP A 93 -12.76 8.57 0.96
N LEU A 94 -13.76 8.88 0.15
CA LEU A 94 -13.82 10.15 -0.54
C LEU A 94 -14.01 11.29 0.49
N PRO A 95 -13.39 12.47 0.29
CA PRO A 95 -13.72 13.64 1.09
C PRO A 95 -15.21 13.90 1.05
N GLN A 96 -15.75 14.35 2.19
CA GLN A 96 -17.07 14.95 2.18
C GLN A 96 -17.11 16.14 1.20
N PRO A 97 -18.27 16.36 0.55
CA PRO A 97 -18.43 17.53 -0.31
C PRO A 97 -18.21 18.81 0.51
N PRO A 98 -17.74 19.89 -0.13
CA PRO A 98 -17.54 21.15 0.57
C PRO A 98 -18.86 21.66 1.18
N PRO A 99 -18.83 22.27 2.38
CA PRO A 99 -20.01 22.89 2.97
C PRO A 99 -20.59 23.94 2.01
N ALA A 100 -21.90 23.90 1.78
CA ALA A 100 -22.63 24.73 0.81
C ALA A 100 -22.27 24.48 -0.68
N GLY A 101 -21.57 23.40 -1.01
CA GLY A 101 -21.21 23.06 -2.41
C GLY A 101 -20.12 23.96 -3.02
N ILE A 102 -19.54 24.86 -2.23
CA ILE A 102 -18.51 25.80 -2.68
C ILE A 102 -17.14 25.28 -2.25
N GLU A 103 -16.32 24.90 -3.21
CA GLU A 103 -14.96 24.44 -2.93
C GLU A 103 -14.09 25.59 -2.36
N ARG A 104 -13.61 25.41 -1.14
CA ARG A 104 -12.76 26.37 -0.43
C ARG A 104 -11.29 25.96 -0.39
N ARG A 105 -10.98 24.70 -0.71
CA ARG A 105 -9.60 24.20 -0.79
C ARG A 105 -8.93 24.76 -2.03
N SER A 106 -7.64 25.08 -1.91
CA SER A 106 -6.87 25.51 -3.06
C SER A 106 -6.71 24.36 -4.08
N PRO A 107 -6.48 24.67 -5.37
CA PRO A 107 -6.22 23.66 -6.37
C PRO A 107 -5.08 22.71 -5.97
N GLU A 108 -4.01 23.23 -5.35
CA GLU A 108 -2.89 22.41 -4.89
C GLU A 108 -3.30 21.43 -3.78
N ARG A 109 -4.16 21.87 -2.84
CA ARG A 109 -4.70 21.00 -1.81
C ARG A 109 -5.58 19.90 -2.41
N LEU A 110 -6.40 20.22 -3.41
CA LEU A 110 -7.21 19.22 -4.12
C LEU A 110 -6.35 18.19 -4.86
N THR A 111 -5.29 18.63 -5.53
CA THR A 111 -4.34 17.74 -6.19
C THR A 111 -3.69 16.78 -5.20
N LEU A 112 -3.29 17.27 -4.02
CA LEU A 112 -2.76 16.39 -2.96
C LEU A 112 -3.81 15.43 -2.42
N GLU A 113 -5.07 15.85 -2.29
CA GLU A 113 -6.14 14.95 -1.85
C GLU A 113 -6.41 13.84 -2.86
N LEU A 114 -6.37 14.13 -4.16
CA LEU A 114 -6.43 13.10 -5.21
C LEU A 114 -5.23 12.16 -5.13
N GLY A 115 -4.00 12.69 -4.97
CA GLY A 115 -2.81 11.86 -4.77
C GLY A 115 -2.92 10.96 -3.52
N GLY A 116 -3.45 11.50 -2.42
CA GLY A 116 -3.71 10.76 -1.19
C GLY A 116 -4.76 9.66 -1.34
N LEU A 117 -5.81 9.89 -2.15
CA LEU A 117 -6.81 8.87 -2.49
C LEU A 117 -6.23 7.77 -3.38
N SER A 118 -5.44 8.13 -4.39
CA SER A 118 -4.75 7.16 -5.25
C SER A 118 -3.78 6.28 -4.47
N LEU A 119 -3.01 6.88 -3.55
CA LEU A 119 -2.16 6.13 -2.63
C LEU A 119 -2.99 5.24 -1.72
N GLY A 120 -4.08 5.73 -1.14
CA GLY A 120 -4.94 4.90 -0.28
C GLY A 120 -5.54 3.71 -1.03
N ALA A 121 -5.93 3.89 -2.29
CA ALA A 121 -6.38 2.79 -3.15
C ALA A 121 -5.26 1.76 -3.41
N LEU A 122 -4.03 2.23 -3.67
CA LEU A 122 -2.86 1.36 -3.79
C LEU A 122 -2.60 0.57 -2.49
N GLU A 123 -2.65 1.21 -1.32
CA GLU A 123 -2.48 0.54 -0.02
C GLU A 123 -3.52 -0.56 0.18
N ARG A 124 -4.79 -0.31 -0.14
CA ARG A 124 -5.86 -1.30 -0.03
C ARG A 124 -5.64 -2.49 -0.97
N LEU A 125 -5.30 -2.22 -2.23
CA LEU A 125 -5.02 -3.27 -3.21
C LEU A 125 -3.82 -4.13 -2.78
N TRP A 126 -2.79 -3.48 -2.25
CA TRP A 126 -1.60 -4.19 -1.78
C TRP A 126 -1.89 -5.05 -0.55
N ALA A 127 -2.63 -4.52 0.42
CA ALA A 127 -3.04 -5.29 1.60
C ALA A 127 -3.93 -6.49 1.22
N ALA A 128 -4.81 -6.34 0.23
CA ALA A 128 -5.62 -7.45 -0.28
C ALA A 128 -4.78 -8.53 -0.98
N ALA A 129 -3.78 -8.12 -1.78
CA ALA A 129 -2.87 -9.05 -2.45
C ALA A 129 -1.98 -9.81 -1.44
N ASP A 130 -1.46 -9.11 -0.42
CA ASP A 130 -0.69 -9.72 0.67
C ASP A 130 -1.54 -10.74 1.44
N GLN A 131 -2.77 -10.40 1.79
CA GLN A 131 -3.70 -11.30 2.44
C GLN A 131 -4.05 -12.53 1.58
N ALA A 132 -4.27 -12.35 0.27
CA ALA A 132 -4.50 -13.45 -0.66
C ALA A 132 -3.29 -14.40 -0.72
N THR A 133 -2.07 -13.84 -0.73
CA THR A 133 -0.82 -14.60 -0.67
C THR A 133 -0.76 -15.44 0.61
N VAL A 134 -1.13 -14.89 1.76
CA VAL A 134 -1.20 -15.63 3.03
C VAL A 134 -2.18 -16.80 2.94
N TYR A 135 -3.37 -16.59 2.39
CA TYR A 135 -4.36 -17.66 2.23
C TYR A 135 -3.91 -18.75 1.26
N LEU A 136 -3.27 -18.38 0.14
CA LEU A 136 -2.75 -19.34 -0.84
C LEU A 136 -1.61 -20.17 -0.24
N CYS A 137 -0.67 -19.56 0.49
CA CYS A 137 0.36 -20.29 1.23
C CYS A 137 -0.24 -21.27 2.26
N GLY A 138 -1.27 -20.84 3.01
CA GLY A 138 -1.97 -21.72 3.94
C GLY A 138 -2.69 -22.87 3.26
N SER A 139 -3.29 -22.61 2.10
CA SER A 139 -3.97 -23.62 1.28
C SER A 139 -2.99 -24.65 0.72
N LEU A 140 -1.82 -24.21 0.27
CA LEU A 140 -0.75 -25.08 -0.21
C LEU A 140 -0.24 -25.99 0.91
N ALA A 141 0.03 -25.45 2.09
CA ALA A 141 0.47 -26.23 3.26
C ALA A 141 -0.58 -27.27 3.71
N LEU A 142 -1.87 -26.90 3.67
CA LEU A 142 -2.95 -27.84 3.93
C LEU A 142 -2.99 -28.96 2.88
N LEU A 143 -2.77 -28.62 1.62
CA LEU A 143 -2.79 -29.56 0.52
C LEU A 143 -1.61 -30.54 0.57
N GLU A 144 -0.42 -30.08 0.96
CA GLU A 144 0.73 -30.94 1.27
C GLU A 144 0.39 -31.95 2.38
N ALA A 145 -0.29 -31.52 3.46
CA ALA A 145 -0.75 -32.42 4.52
C ALA A 145 -1.79 -33.44 4.01
N CYS A 146 -2.66 -33.05 3.08
CA CYS A 146 -3.61 -33.96 2.43
C CYS A 146 -2.89 -35.00 1.55
N VAL A 147 -1.86 -34.60 0.81
CA VAL A 147 -1.02 -35.50 0.00
C VAL A 147 -0.40 -36.58 0.89
N GLU A 148 0.22 -36.18 2.01
CA GLU A 148 0.80 -37.14 2.96
C GLU A 148 -0.26 -38.09 3.54
N ARG A 149 -1.43 -37.55 3.91
CA ARG A 149 -2.54 -38.39 4.41
C ARG A 149 -3.02 -39.41 3.37
N VAL A 150 -3.11 -39.04 2.09
CA VAL A 150 -3.50 -39.97 1.00
C VAL A 150 -2.43 -41.03 0.77
N ARG A 151 -1.14 -40.67 0.87
CA ARG A 151 -0.02 -41.61 0.78
C ARG A 151 -0.08 -42.68 1.87
N GLU A 152 -0.37 -42.27 3.10
CA GLU A 152 -0.41 -43.14 4.28
C GLU A 152 -1.74 -43.89 4.46
N MET A 153 -2.80 -43.50 3.73
CA MET A 153 -4.14 -44.05 3.91
C MET A 153 -4.21 -45.55 3.61
N ARG A 154 -4.62 -46.32 4.62
CA ARG A 154 -4.90 -47.76 4.50
C ARG A 154 -6.28 -47.99 3.90
N GLY A 155 -6.45 -49.10 3.18
CA GLY A 155 -7.74 -49.49 2.59
C GLY A 155 -8.06 -48.83 1.23
N LEU A 156 -7.21 -47.93 0.75
CA LEU A 156 -7.34 -47.36 -0.59
C LEU A 156 -6.69 -48.28 -1.63
N THR A 157 -7.36 -48.49 -2.77
CA THR A 157 -6.75 -49.20 -3.90
C THR A 157 -5.64 -48.35 -4.52
N THR A 158 -4.66 -49.00 -5.16
CA THR A 158 -3.56 -48.30 -5.84
C THR A 158 -4.08 -47.30 -6.88
N THR A 159 -5.11 -47.69 -7.65
CA THR A 159 -5.74 -46.84 -8.67
C THR A 159 -6.40 -45.60 -8.05
N ASN A 160 -7.20 -45.77 -6.99
CA ASN A 160 -7.86 -44.63 -6.34
C ASN A 160 -6.83 -43.70 -5.68
N ARG A 161 -5.75 -44.26 -5.13
CA ARG A 161 -4.65 -43.46 -4.58
C ARG A 161 -3.98 -42.61 -5.66
N ALA A 162 -3.68 -43.21 -6.80
CA ALA A 162 -3.07 -42.52 -7.92
C ALA A 162 -3.96 -41.37 -8.43
N HIS A 163 -5.26 -41.59 -8.59
CA HIS A 163 -6.20 -40.54 -9.00
C HIS A 163 -6.25 -39.37 -8.00
N LEU A 164 -6.40 -39.64 -6.70
CA LEU A 164 -6.44 -38.57 -5.70
C LEU A 164 -5.13 -37.77 -5.65
N LEU A 165 -3.98 -38.43 -5.77
CA LEU A 165 -2.69 -37.74 -5.79
C LEU A 165 -2.54 -36.88 -7.05
N ALA A 166 -3.04 -37.33 -8.20
CA ALA A 166 -3.04 -36.54 -9.42
C ALA A 166 -3.95 -35.29 -9.30
N ASP A 167 -5.15 -35.44 -8.76
CA ASP A 167 -6.08 -34.32 -8.54
C ASP A 167 -5.48 -33.27 -7.58
N LEU A 168 -4.86 -33.73 -6.48
CA LEU A 168 -4.19 -32.84 -5.54
C LEU A 168 -3.01 -32.11 -6.19
N ALA A 169 -2.21 -32.78 -7.03
CA ALA A 169 -1.11 -32.15 -7.75
C ALA A 169 -1.59 -31.02 -8.67
N VAL A 170 -2.69 -31.23 -9.41
CA VAL A 170 -3.28 -30.19 -10.28
C VAL A 170 -3.69 -28.94 -9.48
N VAL A 171 -4.28 -29.13 -8.30
CA VAL A 171 -4.67 -28.03 -7.42
C VAL A 171 -3.43 -27.33 -6.84
N ALA A 172 -2.40 -28.09 -6.44
CA ALA A 172 -1.13 -27.53 -5.96
C ALA A 172 -0.48 -26.63 -7.00
N ASP A 173 -0.37 -27.11 -8.25
CA ASP A 173 0.21 -26.36 -9.35
C ASP A 173 -0.58 -25.08 -9.66
N SER A 174 -1.92 -25.15 -9.55
CA SER A 174 -2.79 -23.98 -9.73
C SER A 174 -2.56 -22.92 -8.64
N ILE A 175 -2.42 -23.34 -7.39
CA ILE A 175 -2.13 -22.44 -6.26
C ILE A 175 -0.73 -21.84 -6.41
N GLN A 176 0.27 -22.65 -6.78
CA GLN A 176 1.64 -22.19 -7.00
C GLN A 176 1.71 -21.18 -8.15
N GLY A 177 1.02 -21.43 -9.27
CA GLY A 177 0.94 -20.49 -10.37
C GLY A 177 0.28 -19.16 -9.98
N ALA A 178 -0.72 -19.19 -9.09
CA ALA A 178 -1.33 -17.97 -8.55
C ALA A 178 -0.38 -17.19 -7.63
N LEU A 179 0.44 -17.88 -6.84
CA LEU A 179 1.46 -17.27 -5.98
C LEU A 179 2.59 -16.63 -6.80
N ASP A 180 3.02 -17.26 -7.89
CA ASP A 180 4.08 -16.75 -8.75
C ASP A 180 3.66 -15.48 -9.51
N ALA A 181 2.35 -15.27 -9.70
CA ALA A 181 1.78 -14.10 -10.36
C ALA A 181 1.57 -12.88 -9.42
N ALA A 182 1.68 -13.06 -8.10
CA ALA A 182 1.51 -12.01 -7.09
C ALA A 182 2.76 -11.11 -6.93
#